data_AF-A0A961R4U6-F1
#
_entry.id   AF-A0A961R4U6-F1
#
_cell.length_a   1.000
_cell.length_b   1.000
_cell.length_c   1.000
_cell.angle_alpha   90.00
_cell.angle_beta   90.00
_cell.angle_gamma   90.00
#
_symmetry.space_group_name_H-M   'P 1'
#
loop_
_entity.id
_entity.type
_entity.pdbx_description
1 polymer ?
#
loop_
_entity_poly.entity_id
_entity_poly.type
_entity_poly.pdbx_seq_one_letter_code
_entity_poly.pdbx_strand_id
1 'polypeptide(L)'
;MAVLTLFAYYVLFWWLCLFAVLSIGLKTQEEAGEVVPGTEPSAPATLRLWRILGLNTLISGTLFFAWYYATQVLGIGLAEVSGFLPGPPSQR
;
A
#
# COMPACT_ATOMS: atom_id res chain seq x y z
N MET A 1 11.24 13.89 -13.85
CA MET A 1 11.49 12.44 -13.64
C MET A 1 11.10 11.66 -14.88
N ALA A 2 11.81 10.57 -15.22
CA ALA A 2 11.45 9.73 -16.37
C ALA A 2 10.08 9.04 -16.14
N VAL A 3 9.28 8.92 -17.20
CA VAL A 3 7.93 8.31 -17.13
C VAL A 3 8.00 6.87 -16.62
N LEU A 4 9.01 6.11 -17.05
CA LEU A 4 9.23 4.74 -16.58
C LEU A 4 9.50 4.68 -15.07
N THR A 5 10.25 5.63 -14.53
CA THR A 5 10.54 5.71 -13.09
C THR A 5 9.27 6.05 -12.29
N LEU A 6 8.46 6.99 -12.79
CA LEU A 6 7.16 7.32 -12.19
C LEU A 6 6.23 6.11 -12.16
N PHE A 7 6.17 5.37 -13.27
CA PHE A 7 5.40 4.13 -13.35
C PHE A 7 5.91 3.08 -12.37
N ALA A 8 7.23 2.88 -12.28
CA ALA A 8 7.82 1.93 -11.34
C ALA A 8 7.45 2.25 -9.88
N TYR A 9 7.50 3.53 -9.48
CA TYR A 9 7.07 3.94 -8.15
C TYR A 9 5.59 3.69 -7.92
N TYR A 10 4.73 4.04 -8.88
CA TYR A 10 3.30 3.75 -8.76
C TYR A 10 3.03 2.24 -8.56
N VAL A 11 3.71 1.38 -9.33
CA VAL A 11 3.60 -0.09 -9.19
C VAL A 11 4.05 -0.56 -7.81
N LEU A 12 5.11 0.03 -7.24
CA LEU A 12 5.56 -0.29 -5.88
C LEU A 12 4.51 0.11 -4.83
N PHE A 13 3.97 1.34 -4.89
CA PHE A 13 2.88 1.79 -4.01
C PHE A 13 1.67 0.86 -4.13
N TRP A 14 1.29 0.50 -5.37
CA TRP A 14 0.17 -0.37 -5.65
C TRP A 14 0.36 -1.78 -5.07
N TRP A 15 1.56 -2.36 -5.18
CA TRP A 15 1.88 -3.67 -4.60
C TRP A 15 1.87 -3.67 -3.08
N LEU A 16 2.45 -2.64 -2.44
CA LEU A 16 2.46 -2.52 -0.98
C LEU A 16 1.04 -2.37 -0.42
N CYS A 17 0.21 -1.55 -1.07
CA CYS A 17 -1.18 -1.39 -0.69
C CYS A 17 -1.98 -2.67 -0.88
N LEU A 18 -1.69 -3.47 -1.91
CA LEU A 18 -2.45 -4.67 -2.21
C LEU A 18 -2.40 -5.65 -1.04
N PHE A 19 -1.21 -5.84 -0.45
CA PHE A 19 -1.06 -6.69 0.73
C PHE A 19 -1.77 -6.12 1.96
N ALA A 20 -1.70 -4.80 2.17
CA ALA A 20 -2.40 -4.15 3.27
C ALA A 20 -3.93 -4.28 3.14
N VAL A 21 -4.47 -4.10 1.94
CA VAL A 21 -5.91 -4.21 1.65
C VAL A 21 -6.38 -5.66 1.72
N LEU A 22 -5.57 -6.62 1.29
CA LEU A 22 -5.93 -8.04 1.37
C LEU A 22 -6.14 -8.52 2.81
N SER A 23 -5.40 -7.96 3.77
CA SER A 23 -5.60 -8.26 5.20
C SER A 23 -6.93 -7.73 5.75
N ILE A 24 -7.64 -6.88 5.02
CA ILE A 24 -8.88 -6.25 5.48
C ILE A 24 -10.09 -7.00 4.92
N GLY A 25 -10.99 -7.43 5.81
CA GLY A 25 -12.31 -7.94 5.41
C GLY A 25 -12.34 -9.41 5.00
N LEU A 26 -11.39 -10.22 5.47
CA LEU A 26 -11.50 -11.68 5.42
C LEU A 26 -12.52 -12.11 6.48
N LYS A 27 -13.65 -12.64 6.01
CA LYS A 27 -14.66 -13.31 6.83
C LYS A 27 -14.59 -14.80 6.53
N THR A 28 -14.42 -15.64 7.54
CA THR A 28 -14.29 -17.10 7.37
C THR A 28 -15.67 -17.75 7.13
N GLN A 29 -15.70 -18.96 6.58
CA GLN A 29 -16.94 -19.73 6.43
C GLN A 29 -17.59 -20.02 7.79
N GLU A 30 -16.80 -20.30 8.82
CA GLU A 30 -17.27 -20.46 10.19
C GLU A 30 -18.00 -19.20 10.70
N GLU A 31 -17.43 -18.01 10.50
CA GLU A 31 -18.06 -16.73 10.86
C GLU A 31 -19.32 -16.41 10.03
N ALA A 32 -19.48 -17.04 8.86
CA ALA A 32 -20.63 -16.87 7.99
C ALA A 32 -21.80 -17.82 8.33
N GLY A 33 -21.56 -18.85 9.15
CA GLY A 33 -22.58 -19.83 9.57
C GLY A 33 -22.94 -20.88 8.51
N GLU A 34 -22.32 -20.81 7.32
CA GLU A 34 -22.47 -21.78 6.24
C GLU A 34 -21.09 -22.35 5.88
N VAL A 35 -20.80 -23.54 6.40
CA VAL A 35 -19.59 -24.30 6.05
C VAL A 35 -19.95 -25.33 4.98
N VAL A 36 -19.34 -25.21 3.80
CA VAL A 36 -19.57 -26.18 2.72
C VAL A 36 -18.85 -27.49 3.08
N PRO A 37 -19.54 -28.66 3.02
CA PRO A 37 -18.92 -29.95 3.37
C PRO A 37 -17.68 -30.24 2.52
N GLY A 38 -16.55 -30.55 3.17
CA GLY A 38 -15.27 -30.83 2.50
C GLY A 38 -14.36 -29.61 2.29
N THR A 39 -14.78 -28.42 2.69
CA THR A 39 -13.92 -27.22 2.76
C THR A 39 -13.47 -26.93 4.20
N GLU A 40 -12.28 -26.35 4.34
CA GLU A 40 -11.76 -25.92 5.64
C GLU A 40 -12.64 -24.80 6.22
N PRO A 41 -13.08 -24.86 7.49
CA PRO A 41 -13.93 -23.82 8.09
C PRO A 41 -13.29 -22.43 8.12
N SER A 42 -11.96 -22.37 8.12
CA SER A 42 -11.16 -21.15 8.08
C SER A 42 -11.04 -20.54 6.67
N ALA A 43 -11.52 -21.21 5.63
CA ALA A 43 -11.50 -20.68 4.28
C ALA A 43 -12.34 -19.39 4.17
N PRO A 44 -11.95 -18.41 3.35
CA PRO A 44 -12.73 -17.20 3.13
C PRO A 44 -14.12 -17.54 2.56
N ALA A 45 -15.18 -17.00 3.17
CA ALA A 45 -16.56 -17.27 2.72
C ALA A 45 -16.87 -16.63 1.36
N THR A 46 -16.41 -15.40 1.12
CA THR A 46 -16.56 -14.72 -0.18
C THR A 46 -15.35 -13.85 -0.48
N LEU A 47 -14.58 -14.18 -1.51
CA LEU A 47 -13.49 -13.34 -2.01
C LEU A 47 -14.03 -12.33 -3.03
N ARG A 48 -14.24 -11.07 -2.61
CA ARG A 48 -14.76 -10.00 -3.48
C ARG A 48 -13.63 -9.30 -4.23
N LEU A 49 -12.98 -10.00 -5.16
CA LEU A 49 -11.79 -9.54 -5.91
C LEU A 49 -11.94 -8.12 -6.49
N TRP A 50 -13.06 -7.82 -7.14
CA TRP A 50 -13.29 -6.50 -7.74
C TRP A 50 -13.31 -5.36 -6.73
N ARG A 51 -13.86 -5.60 -5.52
CA ARG A 51 -13.85 -4.60 -4.45
C ARG A 51 -12.44 -4.38 -3.90
N ILE A 52 -11.67 -5.47 -3.73
CA ILE A 52 -10.29 -5.42 -3.27
C ILE A 52 -9.43 -4.63 -4.26
N LEU A 53 -9.52 -4.94 -5.56
CA LEU A 53 -8.76 -4.24 -6.60
C LEU A 53 -9.15 -2.76 -6.72
N GLY A 54 -10.45 -2.46 -6.64
CA GLY A 54 -10.94 -1.08 -6.67
C GLY A 54 -10.46 -0.27 -5.47
N LEU A 55 -10.60 -0.81 -4.26
CA LEU A 55 -10.13 -0.18 -3.03
C LEU A 55 -8.60 -0.02 -3.04
N ASN A 56 -7.87 -1.05 -3.47
CA ASN A 56 -6.41 -1.01 -3.57
C ASN A 56 -5.96 0.13 -4.50
N THR A 57 -6.53 0.21 -5.69
CA THR A 57 -6.17 1.23 -6.68
C THR A 57 -6.48 2.64 -6.17
N LEU A 58 -7.60 2.82 -5.46
CA LEU A 58 -7.96 4.09 -4.86
C LEU A 58 -6.96 4.52 -3.77
N ILE A 59 -6.64 3.61 -2.85
CA ILE A 59 -5.70 3.86 -1.75
C ILE A 59 -4.30 4.13 -2.29
N SER A 60 -3.79 3.24 -3.17
CA SER A 60 -2.46 3.39 -3.75
C SER A 60 -2.33 4.66 -4.60
N GLY A 61 -3.37 4.99 -5.37
CA GLY A 61 -3.41 6.22 -6.16
C GLY A 61 -3.37 7.47 -5.29
N THR A 62 -4.13 7.47 -4.19
CA THR A 62 -4.14 8.58 -3.22
C THR A 62 -2.78 8.76 -2.57
N LEU A 63 -2.16 7.67 -2.09
CA LEU A 63 -0.84 7.70 -1.45
C LEU A 63 0.26 8.13 -2.41
N PHE A 64 0.25 7.60 -3.64
CA PHE A 64 1.20 7.99 -4.67
C PHE A 64 1.07 9.46 -5.03
N PHE A 65 -0.16 9.96 -5.19
CA PHE A 65 -0.41 11.37 -5.49
C PHE A 65 0.03 12.29 -4.35
N ALA A 66 -0.27 11.93 -3.10
CA ALA A 66 0.18 12.68 -1.93
C ALA A 66 1.71 12.76 -1.85
N TRP A 67 2.40 11.63 -2.05
CA TRP A 67 3.86 11.58 -2.10
C TRP A 67 4.45 12.39 -3.27
N TYR A 68 3.87 12.27 -4.47
CA TYR A 68 4.29 13.02 -5.64
C TYR A 68 4.14 14.53 -5.41
N TYR A 69 3.01 14.96 -4.85
CA TYR A 69 2.75 16.36 -4.53
C TYR A 69 3.73 16.90 -3.48
N ALA A 70 3.96 16.15 -2.40
CA ALA A 70 4.91 16.54 -1.36
C ALA A 70 6.34 16.71 -1.89
N THR A 71 6.78 15.84 -2.78
CA THR A 71 8.15 15.87 -3.31
C THR A 71 8.35 16.84 -4.46
N GLN A 72 7.41 16.93 -5.40
CA GLN A 72 7.56 17.72 -6.63
C GLN A 72 7.04 19.16 -6.49
N VAL A 73 6.03 19.39 -5.65
CA VAL A 73 5.39 20.71 -5.49
C VAL A 73 5.87 21.40 -4.23
N LEU A 74 5.81 20.69 -3.08
CA LEU A 74 6.24 21.27 -1.81
C LEU A 74 7.77 21.22 -1.62
N GLY A 75 8.48 20.43 -2.43
CA GLY A 75 9.93 20.26 -2.31
C GLY A 75 10.37 19.54 -1.02
N ILE A 76 9.43 18.91 -0.31
CA ILE A 76 9.70 18.17 0.92
C ILE A 76 10.40 16.88 0.52
N GLY A 77 11.73 16.89 0.61
CA GLY A 77 12.60 15.78 0.27
C GLY A 77 13.41 15.28 1.45
N LEU A 78 14.19 14.22 1.21
CA LEU A 78 15.12 13.66 2.21
C LEU A 78 16.15 14.68 2.74
N ALA A 79 16.37 15.77 2.01
CA ALA A 79 17.24 16.86 2.45
C ALA A 79 16.73 17.54 3.73
N GLU A 80 15.43 17.73 3.91
CA GLU A 80 14.90 18.30 5.16
C GLU A 80 15.04 17.34 6.33
N VAL A 81 14.85 16.04 6.09
CA VAL A 81 15.08 15.00 7.11
C VAL A 81 16.55 14.94 7.52
N SER A 82 17.49 15.16 6.59
CA SER A 82 18.92 15.20 6.90
C SER A 82 19.32 16.40 7.79
N GLY A 83 18.54 17.48 7.77
CA GLY A 83 18.71 18.61 8.70
C GLY A 83 18.26 18.31 10.14
N PHE A 84 17.39 17.31 10.32
CA PHE A 84 16.97 16.82 11.64
C PHE A 84 17.99 15.84 12.26
N LEU A 85 18.80 15.17 11.44
CA LEU A 85 19.82 14.25 11.92
C LEU A 85 21.10 15.03 12.27
N PRO A 86 21.73 14.78 13.43
CA PRO A 86 23.05 15.36 13.72
C PRO A 86 24.04 14.92 12.64
N GLY A 87 24.72 15.90 12.04
CA GLY A 87 25.68 15.64 10.96
C GLY A 87 26.79 14.68 11.42
N PRO A 88 27.37 13.91 10.48
CA PRO A 88 28.48 13.00 10.82
C PRO A 88 29.62 13.80 11.48
N PRO A 89 30.25 13.25 12.53
CA PRO A 89 31.31 13.94 13.24
C PRO A 89 32.40 14.35 12.25
N SER A 90 32.79 15.62 12.29
CA SER A 90 33.86 16.14 11.45
C SER A 90 35.13 15.37 11.76
N GLN A 91 35.62 14.59 10.80
CA GLN A 91 36.91 13.92 10.85
C GLN A 91 38.00 15.00 10.79
N ARG A 92 38.39 15.53 11.96
CA ARG A 92 39.63 16.27 12.16
C ARG A 92 40.68 15.33 12.72
#